data_AF-A0A3C1WV10-F1
#
_entry.id   AF-A0A3C1WV10-F1
#
_cell.length_a   1.000
_cell.length_b   1.000
_cell.length_c   1.000
_cell.angle_alpha   90.00
_cell.angle_beta   90.00
_cell.angle_gamma   90.00
#
_symmetry.space_group_name_H-M   'P 1'
#
loop_
_entity.id
_entity.type
_entity.pdbx_description
1 polymer ?
#
loop_
_entity_poly.entity_id
_entity_poly.type
_entity_poly.pdbx_seq_one_letter_code
_entity_poly.pdbx_strand_id
1 'polypeptide(L)'
;SFEKEAILKIKLKKFACPIEFIKPQKKCNHLLNDYEDITSLGTDRWLSALSVSHSTQKAAVIVSVGTAVTIDYLSFDKNKNLFTFEGGVILPGLHLTKNVLSQNTAHLKHDEGVLQIPAINTANAIQSGFILSVLGNLKSFYDLAWSKSKDANIILSGGDAEYIYQHLTEDLKRHATIKKD
;
A
#
# COMPACT_ATOMS: atom_id res chain seq x y z
N SER A 1 -21.75 2.10 -0.43
CA SER A 1 -23.17 1.78 -0.61
C SER A 1 -23.87 2.97 -1.22
N PHE A 2 -24.95 2.74 -1.98
CA PHE A 2 -25.74 3.79 -2.64
C PHE A 2 -26.22 4.87 -1.66
N GLU A 3 -26.61 4.48 -0.44
CA GLU A 3 -26.97 5.42 0.63
C GLU A 3 -25.85 6.41 1.01
N LYS A 4 -24.60 5.94 1.14
CA LYS A 4 -23.48 6.82 1.48
C LYS A 4 -23.23 7.86 0.39
N GLU A 5 -23.32 7.47 -0.88
CA GLU A 5 -23.16 8.39 -2.02
C GLU A 5 -24.29 9.43 -2.05
N ALA A 6 -25.53 9.03 -1.79
CA ALA A 6 -26.67 9.93 -1.72
C ALA A 6 -26.51 10.96 -0.58
N ILE A 7 -26.10 10.52 0.61
CA ILE A 7 -25.84 11.40 1.76
C ILE A 7 -24.73 12.41 1.43
N LEU A 8 -23.64 11.96 0.79
CA LEU A 8 -22.54 12.84 0.36
C LEU A 8 -23.01 13.89 -0.65
N LYS A 9 -23.80 13.49 -1.66
CA LYS A 9 -24.38 14.43 -2.64
C LYS A 9 -25.20 15.52 -1.99
N ILE A 10 -26.01 15.19 -0.98
CA ILE A 10 -26.79 16.15 -0.21
C ILE A 10 -25.87 17.09 0.58
N LYS A 11 -24.91 16.55 1.33
CA LYS A 11 -23.99 17.35 2.17
C LYS A 11 -23.11 18.29 1.37
N LEU A 12 -22.72 17.88 0.16
CA LEU A 12 -21.82 18.63 -0.70
C LEU A 12 -22.55 19.56 -1.69
N LYS A 13 -23.90 19.54 -1.72
CA LYS A 13 -24.71 20.39 -2.62
C LYS A 13 -24.36 21.89 -2.54
N LYS A 14 -23.92 22.37 -1.36
CA LYS A 14 -23.51 23.76 -1.13
C LYS A 14 -22.30 24.22 -1.96
N PHE A 15 -21.47 23.29 -2.45
CA PHE A 15 -20.26 23.62 -3.19
C PHE A 15 -20.49 23.89 -4.67
N ALA A 16 -21.73 23.76 -5.16
CA ALA A 16 -22.14 24.08 -6.54
C ALA A 16 -21.24 23.48 -7.64
N CYS A 17 -20.60 22.35 -7.38
CA CYS A 17 -19.75 21.64 -8.31
C CYS A 17 -20.27 20.21 -8.57
N PRO A 18 -19.98 19.62 -9.74
CA PRO A 18 -20.26 18.22 -10.00
C PRO A 18 -19.52 17.32 -9.00
N ILE A 19 -20.22 16.32 -8.46
CA ILE A 19 -19.64 15.31 -7.56
C ILE A 19 -19.44 14.04 -8.38
N GLU A 20 -18.18 13.63 -8.51
CA GLU A 20 -17.79 12.41 -9.19
C GLU A 20 -17.34 11.35 -8.18
N PHE A 21 -17.86 10.14 -8.34
CA PHE A 21 -17.47 8.98 -7.54
C PHE A 21 -16.55 8.12 -8.38
N ILE A 22 -15.25 8.19 -8.11
CA ILE A 22 -14.26 7.40 -8.83
C ILE A 22 -14.40 5.92 -8.43
N LYS A 23 -14.37 5.06 -9.44
CA LYS A 23 -14.33 3.61 -9.29
C LYS A 23 -13.16 3.06 -10.10
N PRO A 24 -12.59 1.91 -9.72
CA PRO A 24 -11.66 1.21 -10.58
C PRO A 24 -12.29 0.91 -11.93
N GLN A 25 -11.51 1.07 -12.99
CA GLN A 25 -11.93 0.88 -14.38
C GLN A 25 -10.86 0.10 -15.13
N LYS A 26 -11.20 -0.53 -16.26
CA LYS A 26 -10.22 -1.36 -17.01
C LYS A 26 -8.99 -0.54 -17.42
N LYS A 27 -9.21 0.73 -17.76
CA LYS A 27 -8.17 1.68 -18.15
C LYS A 27 -8.56 3.08 -17.75
N CYS A 28 -7.60 3.86 -17.27
CA CYS A 28 -7.72 5.31 -17.06
C CYS A 28 -6.41 5.97 -17.46
N ASN A 29 -6.45 6.92 -18.38
CA ASN A 29 -5.25 7.53 -18.97
C ASN A 29 -4.25 6.45 -19.44
N HIS A 30 -3.05 6.46 -18.89
CA HIS A 30 -1.95 5.52 -19.12
C HIS A 30 -1.85 4.43 -18.05
N LEU A 31 -2.92 4.12 -17.31
CA LEU A 31 -2.96 3.02 -16.34
C LEU A 31 -4.01 1.97 -16.75
N LEU A 32 -3.60 0.72 -16.90
CA LEU A 32 -4.45 -0.46 -17.01
C LEU A 32 -4.69 -1.10 -15.65
N ASN A 33 -5.91 -1.60 -15.44
CA ASN A 33 -6.23 -2.48 -14.32
C ASN A 33 -6.25 -3.94 -14.80
N ASP A 34 -5.35 -4.77 -14.26
CA ASP A 34 -5.26 -6.19 -14.60
C ASP A 34 -5.83 -7.11 -13.53
N TYR A 35 -6.66 -6.58 -12.62
CA TYR A 35 -7.53 -7.44 -11.82
C TYR A 35 -8.48 -8.24 -12.71
N GLU A 36 -8.68 -9.51 -12.34
CA GLU A 36 -9.63 -10.42 -12.98
C GLU A 36 -11.05 -9.83 -12.94
N ASP A 37 -11.52 -9.45 -11.75
CA ASP A 37 -12.68 -8.57 -11.58
C ASP A 37 -12.20 -7.15 -11.27
N ILE A 38 -12.22 -6.30 -12.29
CA ILE A 38 -11.87 -4.88 -12.24
C ILE A 38 -12.57 -4.17 -11.08
N THR A 39 -13.83 -4.49 -10.82
CA THR A 39 -14.66 -3.78 -9.85
C THR A 39 -14.34 -4.16 -8.40
N SER A 40 -13.61 -5.25 -8.19
CA SER A 40 -13.19 -5.72 -6.87
C SER A 40 -11.95 -4.99 -6.33
N LEU A 41 -11.21 -4.25 -7.17
CA LEU A 41 -10.05 -3.49 -6.72
C LEU A 41 -10.47 -2.39 -5.74
N GLY A 42 -9.75 -2.23 -4.63
CA GLY A 42 -9.95 -1.13 -3.70
C GLY A 42 -9.80 0.22 -4.41
N THR A 43 -10.77 1.14 -4.21
CA THR A 43 -10.73 2.47 -4.84
C THR A 43 -9.51 3.28 -4.39
N ASP A 44 -9.10 3.11 -3.13
CA ASP A 44 -7.87 3.67 -2.56
C ASP A 44 -6.62 3.16 -3.30
N ARG A 45 -6.47 1.84 -3.48
CA ARG A 45 -5.34 1.23 -4.22
C ARG A 45 -5.31 1.70 -5.67
N TRP A 46 -6.47 1.80 -6.31
CA TRP A 46 -6.60 2.33 -7.67
C TRP A 46 -6.15 3.80 -7.77
N LEU A 47 -6.57 4.65 -6.83
CA LEU A 47 -6.17 6.06 -6.79
C LEU A 47 -4.68 6.23 -6.50
N SER A 48 -4.11 5.42 -5.61
CA SER A 48 -2.67 5.39 -5.35
C SER A 48 -1.90 5.02 -6.61
N ALA A 49 -2.37 4.02 -7.35
CA ALA A 49 -1.79 3.63 -8.63
C ALA A 49 -1.85 4.74 -9.68
N LEU A 50 -2.99 5.44 -9.77
CA LEU A 50 -3.14 6.60 -10.65
C LEU A 50 -2.19 7.74 -10.24
N SER A 51 -2.08 8.07 -8.95
CA SER A 51 -1.15 9.10 -8.47
C SER A 51 0.30 8.76 -8.82
N VAL A 52 0.70 7.50 -8.65
CA VAL A 52 2.05 7.05 -8.96
C VAL A 52 2.31 7.07 -10.46
N SER A 53 1.40 6.59 -11.29
CA SER A 53 1.55 6.58 -12.75
C SER A 53 1.74 7.98 -13.34
N HIS A 54 1.21 9.03 -12.71
CA HIS A 54 1.43 10.41 -13.16
C HIS A 54 2.77 11.01 -12.68
N SER A 55 3.44 10.38 -11.71
CA SER A 55 4.64 10.93 -11.05
C SER A 55 5.95 10.24 -11.43
N THR A 56 5.90 9.15 -12.19
CA THR A 56 7.10 8.43 -12.62
C THR A 56 6.95 7.87 -14.04
N GLN A 57 8.05 7.43 -14.62
CA GLN A 57 8.13 6.67 -15.88
C GLN A 57 8.96 5.38 -15.65
N LYS A 58 8.75 4.75 -14.50
CA LYS A 58 9.42 3.53 -14.06
C LYS A 58 8.40 2.61 -13.41
N ALA A 59 8.69 1.32 -13.38
CA ALA A 59 7.92 0.39 -12.56
C ALA A 59 7.93 0.85 -11.09
N ALA A 60 6.88 0.52 -10.34
CA ALA A 60 6.75 0.97 -8.96
C ALA A 60 6.17 -0.11 -8.05
N VAL A 61 6.66 -0.15 -6.81
CA VAL A 61 6.05 -0.86 -5.69
C VAL A 61 5.46 0.19 -4.75
N ILE A 62 4.14 0.19 -4.61
CA ILE A 62 3.41 1.15 -3.77
C ILE A 62 3.10 0.47 -2.46
N VAL A 63 3.53 1.06 -1.35
CA VAL A 63 3.37 0.54 0.00
C VAL A 63 2.59 1.55 0.83
N SER A 64 1.32 1.29 1.06
CA SER A 64 0.50 2.10 1.96
C SER A 64 0.45 1.43 3.32
N VAL A 65 0.86 2.12 4.39
CA VAL A 65 0.95 1.59 5.75
C VAL A 65 0.06 2.40 6.67
N GLY A 66 -1.12 1.86 6.99
CA GLY A 66 -2.09 2.46 7.89
C GLY A 66 -2.92 1.41 8.62
N THR A 67 -4.24 1.61 8.69
CA THR A 67 -5.16 0.63 9.31
C THR A 67 -5.03 -0.76 8.70
N ALA A 68 -4.89 -0.83 7.39
CA ALA A 68 -4.38 -1.97 6.65
C ALA A 68 -3.06 -1.57 5.99
N VAL A 69 -2.25 -2.57 5.61
CA VAL A 69 -1.11 -2.38 4.74
C VAL A 69 -1.45 -2.92 3.36
N THR A 70 -1.22 -2.14 2.31
CA THR A 70 -1.29 -2.62 0.93
C THR A 70 0.08 -2.50 0.28
N ILE A 71 0.46 -3.52 -0.50
CA ILE A 71 1.70 -3.51 -1.27
C ILE A 71 1.35 -3.91 -2.69
N ASP A 72 1.45 -2.94 -3.60
CA ASP A 72 0.97 -3.02 -4.97
C ASP A 72 2.11 -2.89 -5.98
N TYR A 73 2.08 -3.68 -7.04
CA TYR A 73 3.04 -3.63 -8.13
C TYR A 73 2.42 -3.00 -9.38
N LEU A 74 3.07 -1.93 -9.85
CA LEU A 74 2.84 -1.33 -11.15
C LEU A 74 4.00 -1.66 -12.09
N SER A 75 3.72 -2.40 -13.16
CA SER A 75 4.65 -2.50 -14.27
C SER A 75 4.57 -1.24 -15.15
N PHE A 76 5.64 -0.97 -15.91
CA PHE A 76 5.69 0.13 -16.85
C PHE A 76 6.31 -0.32 -18.18
N ASP A 77 5.54 -0.22 -19.25
CA ASP A 77 6.01 -0.39 -20.63
C ASP A 77 6.42 0.97 -21.19
N LYS A 78 7.73 1.20 -21.27
CA LYS A 78 8.31 2.46 -21.79
C LYS A 78 7.95 2.72 -23.25
N ASN A 79 7.81 1.68 -24.07
CA ASN A 79 7.52 1.84 -25.50
C ASN A 79 6.08 2.30 -25.73
N LYS A 80 5.15 1.83 -24.90
CA LYS A 80 3.74 2.20 -24.95
C LYS A 80 3.39 3.39 -24.04
N ASN A 81 4.35 3.85 -23.22
CA ASN A 81 4.13 4.79 -22.13
C ASN A 81 2.90 4.38 -21.30
N LEU A 82 2.88 3.12 -20.86
CA LEU A 82 1.70 2.47 -20.27
C LEU A 82 2.07 1.77 -18.97
N PHE A 83 1.33 2.06 -17.91
CA PHE A 83 1.37 1.33 -16.65
C PHE A 83 0.32 0.23 -16.63
N THR A 84 0.63 -0.85 -15.96
CA THR A 84 -0.33 -1.90 -15.61
C THR A 84 -0.31 -2.13 -14.11
N PHE A 85 -1.48 -2.09 -13.48
CA PHE A 85 -1.67 -2.58 -12.13
C PHE A 85 -1.69 -4.11 -12.16
N GLU A 86 -0.58 -4.72 -11.77
CA GLU A 86 -0.33 -6.16 -11.88
C GLU A 86 -0.84 -6.93 -10.65
N GLY A 87 -1.25 -6.21 -9.61
CA GLY A 87 -1.75 -6.77 -8.36
C GLY A 87 -0.88 -6.45 -7.16
N GLY A 88 -1.17 -7.11 -6.05
CA GLY A 88 -0.54 -6.82 -4.78
C GLY A 88 -1.14 -7.61 -3.63
N VAL A 89 -0.67 -7.34 -2.42
CA VAL A 89 -1.11 -7.98 -1.18
C VAL A 89 -1.78 -6.99 -0.23
N ILE A 90 -2.65 -7.51 0.64
CA ILE A 90 -3.27 -6.77 1.75
C ILE A 90 -2.89 -7.49 3.05
N LEU A 91 -2.40 -6.74 4.02
CA LEU A 91 -2.05 -7.21 5.36
C LEU A 91 -2.81 -6.36 6.40
N PRO A 92 -3.08 -6.89 7.61
CA PRO A 92 -3.53 -6.04 8.71
C PRO A 92 -2.45 -5.02 9.08
N GLY A 93 -2.86 -3.80 9.45
CA GLY A 93 -1.95 -2.81 10.04
C GLY A 93 -1.46 -3.25 11.42
N LEU A 94 -0.46 -2.55 11.96
CA LEU A 94 0.16 -2.92 13.25
C LEU A 94 -0.87 -2.94 14.39
N HIS A 95 -1.71 -1.90 14.47
CA HIS A 95 -2.75 -1.81 15.50
C HIS A 95 -3.76 -2.96 15.41
N LEU A 96 -4.23 -3.31 14.20
CA LEU A 96 -5.11 -4.46 14.00
C LEU A 96 -4.42 -5.77 14.37
N THR A 97 -3.14 -5.93 14.02
CA THR A 97 -2.36 -7.12 14.33
C THR A 97 -2.23 -7.31 15.84
N LYS A 98 -1.84 -6.27 16.58
CA LYS A 98 -1.77 -6.27 18.05
C LYS A 98 -3.14 -6.62 18.66
N ASN A 99 -4.21 -6.00 18.17
CA ASN A 99 -5.56 -6.21 18.69
C ASN A 99 -6.06 -7.64 18.47
N VAL A 100 -5.92 -8.19 17.26
CA VAL A 100 -6.34 -9.57 16.96
C VAL A 100 -5.59 -10.57 17.84
N LEU A 101 -4.29 -10.39 18.02
CA LEU A 101 -3.50 -11.27 18.88
C LEU A 101 -3.92 -11.15 20.35
N SER A 102 -4.09 -9.93 20.87
CA SER A 102 -4.52 -9.70 22.26
C SER A 102 -5.90 -10.28 22.58
N GLN A 103 -6.83 -10.27 21.62
CA GLN A 103 -8.20 -10.76 21.83
C GLN A 103 -8.31 -12.28 21.76
N ASN A 104 -7.45 -12.94 20.99
CA ASN A 104 -7.54 -14.37 20.70
C ASN A 104 -6.49 -15.21 21.45
N THR A 105 -5.68 -14.60 22.31
CA THR A 105 -4.68 -15.32 23.11
C THR A 105 -4.71 -14.87 24.56
N ALA A 106 -4.71 -15.81 25.50
CA ALA A 106 -4.60 -15.48 26.90
C ALA A 106 -3.21 -14.86 27.19
N HIS A 107 -3.18 -13.75 27.92
CA HIS A 107 -1.97 -13.10 28.48
C HIS A 107 -1.15 -12.17 27.57
N LEU A 108 -1.66 -11.76 26.41
CA LEU A 108 -0.99 -10.75 25.59
C LEU A 108 -1.33 -9.33 26.08
N LYS A 109 -0.41 -8.72 26.84
CA LYS A 109 -0.48 -7.31 27.24
C LYS A 109 -0.16 -6.42 26.04
N HIS A 110 -0.79 -5.25 25.96
CA HIS A 110 -0.46 -4.18 25.00
C HIS A 110 0.87 -3.50 25.36
N ASP A 111 1.95 -4.27 25.40
CA ASP A 111 3.28 -3.73 25.63
C ASP A 111 3.87 -3.24 24.29
N GLU A 112 4.56 -2.11 24.33
CA GLU A 112 5.28 -1.60 23.16
C GLU A 112 6.54 -2.44 22.91
N GLY A 113 6.68 -2.93 21.68
CA GLY A 113 7.82 -3.71 21.23
C GLY A 113 8.70 -2.91 20.28
N VAL A 114 9.89 -3.43 20.02
CA VAL A 114 10.83 -2.94 19.00
C VAL A 114 11.21 -4.05 18.02
N LEU A 115 11.76 -3.68 16.87
CA LEU A 115 12.37 -4.64 15.95
C LEU A 115 13.56 -5.33 16.63
N GLN A 116 13.51 -6.65 16.76
CA GLN A 116 14.56 -7.51 17.30
C GLN A 116 14.57 -8.85 16.55
N ILE A 117 15.74 -9.29 16.08
CA ILE A 117 15.88 -10.53 15.31
C ILE A 117 17.06 -11.35 15.88
N PRO A 118 16.83 -12.52 16.49
CA PRO A 118 15.53 -13.05 16.89
C PRO A 118 14.96 -12.30 18.10
N ALA A 119 13.64 -12.14 18.14
CA ALA A 119 12.95 -11.62 19.31
C ALA A 119 12.90 -12.66 20.43
N ILE A 120 13.11 -12.23 21.68
CA ILE A 120 13.13 -13.10 22.87
C ILE A 120 12.04 -12.77 23.89
N ASN A 121 11.09 -11.90 23.52
CA ASN A 121 9.88 -11.60 24.28
C ASN A 121 8.71 -11.35 23.34
N THR A 122 7.49 -11.47 23.85
CA THR A 122 6.27 -11.42 23.05
C THR A 122 6.06 -10.06 22.36
N ALA A 123 6.31 -8.94 23.04
CA ALA A 123 6.13 -7.60 22.47
C ALA A 123 7.02 -7.38 21.25
N ASN A 124 8.32 -7.70 21.37
CA ASN A 124 9.27 -7.64 20.28
C ASN A 124 8.96 -8.67 19.18
N ALA A 125 8.45 -9.85 19.53
CA ALA A 125 8.08 -10.86 18.53
C ALA A 125 6.93 -10.38 17.64
N ILE A 126 5.92 -9.72 18.21
CA ILE A 126 4.81 -9.13 17.45
C ILE A 126 5.31 -7.97 16.59
N GLN A 127 6.04 -7.03 17.19
CA GLN A 127 6.55 -5.86 16.48
C GLN A 127 7.46 -6.27 15.31
N SER A 128 8.40 -7.17 15.57
CA SER A 128 9.33 -7.68 14.56
C SER A 128 8.59 -8.47 13.48
N GLY A 129 7.62 -9.30 13.86
CA GLY A 129 6.78 -10.05 12.92
C GLY A 129 6.03 -9.15 11.94
N PHE A 130 5.41 -8.07 12.43
CA PHE A 130 4.76 -7.07 11.58
C PHE A 130 5.75 -6.40 10.63
N ILE A 131 6.84 -5.83 11.15
CA ILE A 131 7.83 -5.10 10.34
C ILE A 131 8.44 -6.04 9.28
N LEU A 132 8.86 -7.24 9.67
CA LEU A 132 9.43 -8.21 8.74
C LEU A 132 8.43 -8.68 7.69
N SER A 133 7.14 -8.78 8.03
CA SER A 133 6.10 -9.11 7.04
C SER A 133 5.98 -8.02 5.98
N VAL A 134 5.98 -6.74 6.38
CA VAL A 134 5.91 -5.61 5.45
C VAL A 134 7.18 -5.54 4.59
N LEU A 135 8.37 -5.57 5.21
CA LEU A 135 9.65 -5.50 4.52
C LEU A 135 9.86 -6.68 3.57
N GLY A 136 9.47 -7.89 3.99
CA GLY A 136 9.57 -9.10 3.18
C GLY A 136 8.71 -9.01 1.92
N ASN A 137 7.43 -8.66 2.07
CA ASN A 137 6.53 -8.48 0.92
C ASN A 137 7.00 -7.36 -0.01
N LEU A 138 7.37 -6.20 0.55
CA LEU A 138 7.92 -5.07 -0.22
C LEU A 138 9.12 -5.54 -1.05
N LYS A 139 10.07 -6.24 -0.42
CA LYS A 139 11.25 -6.75 -1.10
C LYS A 139 10.89 -7.75 -2.20
N SER A 140 9.94 -8.66 -1.97
CA SER A 140 9.50 -9.62 -2.99
C SER A 140 8.94 -8.92 -4.23
N PHE A 141 8.09 -7.90 -4.06
CA PHE A 141 7.57 -7.12 -5.19
C PHE A 141 8.64 -6.25 -5.84
N TYR A 142 9.58 -5.71 -5.08
CA TYR A 142 10.70 -4.94 -5.61
C TYR A 142 11.62 -5.83 -6.46
N ASP A 143 12.00 -7.00 -5.95
CA ASP A 143 12.83 -7.96 -6.69
C ASP A 143 12.13 -8.42 -7.97
N LEU A 144 10.80 -8.63 -7.93
CA LEU A 144 9.99 -8.92 -9.12
C LEU A 144 10.07 -7.78 -10.14
N ALA A 145 9.82 -6.54 -9.72
CA ALA A 145 9.89 -5.37 -10.59
C ALA A 145 11.29 -5.17 -11.19
N TRP A 146 12.32 -5.31 -10.35
CA TRP A 146 13.72 -5.20 -10.74
C TRP A 146 14.14 -6.29 -11.72
N SER A 147 13.66 -7.52 -11.55
CA SER A 147 13.97 -8.63 -12.47
C SER A 147 13.47 -8.36 -13.89
N LYS A 148 12.31 -7.70 -14.04
CA LYS A 148 11.65 -7.42 -15.32
C LYS A 148 12.21 -6.19 -16.04
N SER A 149 12.63 -5.17 -15.30
CA SER A 149 12.91 -3.84 -15.88
C SER A 149 14.28 -3.26 -15.51
N LYS A 150 14.98 -3.86 -14.53
CA LYS A 150 16.23 -3.33 -13.93
C LYS A 150 16.09 -1.89 -13.39
N ASP A 151 14.86 -1.44 -13.13
CA ASP A 151 14.58 -0.11 -12.62
C ASP A 151 13.19 -0.08 -11.97
N ALA A 152 13.14 0.19 -10.66
CA ALA A 152 11.88 0.26 -9.92
C ALA A 152 11.96 1.29 -8.81
N ASN A 153 10.86 1.98 -8.57
CA ASN A 153 10.69 2.87 -7.42
C ASN A 153 9.90 2.16 -6.32
N ILE A 154 10.17 2.51 -5.07
CA ILE A 154 9.36 2.16 -3.91
C ILE A 154 8.69 3.44 -3.43
N ILE A 155 7.36 3.44 -3.36
CA ILE A 155 6.59 4.60 -2.92
C ILE A 155 5.90 4.23 -1.61
N LEU A 156 6.30 4.83 -0.50
CA LEU A 156 5.66 4.63 0.81
C LEU A 156 4.65 5.75 1.09
N SER A 157 3.52 5.40 1.71
CA SER A 157 2.45 6.33 2.11
C SER A 157 1.71 5.81 3.34
N GLY A 158 0.82 6.62 3.93
CA GLY A 158 0.12 6.30 5.17
C GLY A 158 0.87 6.69 6.44
N GLY A 159 0.14 6.64 7.57
CA GLY A 159 0.63 7.16 8.86
C GLY A 159 1.87 6.47 9.41
N ASP A 160 2.07 5.19 9.07
CA ASP A 160 3.20 4.38 9.56
C ASP A 160 4.32 4.25 8.50
N ALA A 161 4.27 5.01 7.40
CA ALA A 161 5.25 4.95 6.31
C ALA A 161 6.68 5.24 6.78
N GLU A 162 6.85 6.30 7.58
CA GLU A 162 8.15 6.72 8.11
C GLU A 162 8.75 5.62 9.01
N TYR A 163 7.90 4.96 9.79
CA TYR A 163 8.32 3.88 10.66
C TYR A 163 8.88 2.69 9.86
N ILE A 164 8.22 2.31 8.77
CA ILE A 164 8.73 1.26 7.87
C ILE A 164 9.98 1.71 7.13
N TYR A 165 10.04 2.97 6.68
CA TYR A 165 11.19 3.51 5.94
C TYR A 165 12.49 3.43 6.73
N GLN A 166 12.45 3.69 8.05
CA GLN A 166 13.62 3.60 8.92
C GLN A 166 14.27 2.21 8.94
N HIS A 167 13.48 1.16 8.68
CA HIS A 167 13.92 -0.23 8.69
C HIS A 167 14.28 -0.78 7.29
N LEU A 168 14.17 0.01 6.23
CA LEU A 168 14.68 -0.37 4.91
C LEU A 168 16.22 -0.47 4.91
N THR A 169 16.75 -1.36 4.07
CA THR A 169 18.19 -1.40 3.79
C THR A 169 18.61 -0.15 3.02
N GLU A 170 19.88 0.24 3.13
CA GLU A 170 20.41 1.40 2.41
C GLU A 170 20.30 1.27 0.88
N ASP A 171 20.30 0.03 0.37
CA ASP A 171 20.04 -0.23 -1.05
C ASP A 171 18.60 0.13 -1.43
N LEU A 172 17.60 -0.40 -0.71
CA LEU A 172 16.19 -0.10 -0.99
C LEU A 172 15.85 1.38 -0.75
N LYS A 173 16.48 2.03 0.23
CA LYS A 173 16.27 3.47 0.51
C LYS A 173 16.59 4.36 -0.69
N ARG A 174 17.58 3.99 -1.52
CA ARG A 174 17.95 4.75 -2.74
C ARG A 174 16.82 4.78 -3.78
N HIS A 175 15.94 3.78 -3.73
CA HIS A 175 14.80 3.64 -4.62
C HIS A 175 13.48 4.07 -3.95
N ALA A 176 13.52 4.39 -2.66
CA ALA A 176 12.33 4.65 -1.86
C ALA A 176 12.05 6.15 -1.69
N THR A 177 10.77 6.51 -1.75
CA THR A 177 10.29 7.86 -1.45
C THR A 177 9.02 7.77 -0.61
N ILE A 178 8.91 8.63 0.40
CA ILE A 178 7.67 8.77 1.19
C ILE A 178 6.83 9.88 0.54
N LYS A 179 5.60 9.54 0.12
CA LYS A 179 4.57 10.52 -0.22
C LYS A 179 3.68 10.74 1.00
N LYS A 180 3.56 12.00 1.42
CA LYS A 180 2.56 12.41 2.40
C LYS A 180 1.22 12.53 1.68
N ASP A 181 0.18 11.96 2.28
CA ASP A 181 -1.21 12.12 1.84
C ASP A 181 -1.70 13.56 2.02
#